data_AF-A0A935GFR0-F1
#
_entry.id   AF-A0A935GFR0-F1
#
_cell.length_a   1.000
_cell.length_b   1.000
_cell.length_c   1.000
_cell.angle_alpha   90.00
_cell.angle_beta   90.00
_cell.angle_gamma   90.00
#
_symmetry.space_group_name_H-M   'P 1'
#
loop_
_entity.id
_entity.type
_entity.pdbx_description
1 polymer ?
#
loop_
_entity_poly.entity_id
_entity_poly.type
_entity_poly.pdbx_seq_one_letter_code
_entity_poly.pdbx_strand_id
1 'polypeptide(L)'
;MKCNKSWRRDGKQVYKCKDCGRQYRETARTFVYRMRKADKMLDYLKCMLEAKSRACASEVGISLRTSFNWRHKILAAIKSFTRRCQLLRHCRG
;
A
#
# COMPACT_ATOMS: atom_id res chain seq x y z
N MET A 1 -3.58 -20.36 -4.48
CA MET A 1 -4.17 -19.11 -5.00
C MET A 1 -4.00 -19.12 -6.52
N LYS A 2 -5.04 -19.48 -7.30
CA LYS A 2 -4.92 -19.63 -8.76
C LYS A 2 -5.28 -18.31 -9.45
N CYS A 3 -4.31 -17.40 -9.56
CA CYS A 3 -4.44 -16.17 -10.34
C CYS A 3 -3.62 -16.32 -11.64
N ASN A 4 -4.13 -15.86 -12.78
CA ASN A 4 -3.36 -15.78 -14.02
C ASN A 4 -2.85 -14.36 -14.25
N LYS A 5 -1.67 -14.26 -14.90
CA LYS A 5 -1.17 -13.00 -15.42
C LYS A 5 -2.06 -12.62 -16.61
N SER A 6 -2.56 -11.39 -16.57
CA SER A 6 -3.40 -10.82 -17.62
C SER A 6 -2.55 -9.82 -18.43
N TRP A 7 -2.94 -8.56 -18.51
CA TRP A 7 -2.20 -7.48 -19.17
C TRP A 7 -1.44 -6.58 -18.18
N ARG A 8 -0.59 -5.68 -18.70
CA ARG A 8 0.04 -4.61 -17.93
C ARG A 8 -0.75 -3.30 -18.11
N ARG A 9 -0.86 -2.50 -17.06
CA ARG A 9 -1.47 -1.16 -17.10
C ARG A 9 -0.60 -0.20 -16.30
N ASP A 10 -0.20 0.92 -16.91
CA ASP A 10 0.69 1.91 -16.28
C ASP A 10 2.02 1.27 -15.79
N GLY A 11 2.59 0.35 -16.59
CA GLY A 11 3.80 -0.42 -16.22
C GLY A 11 3.60 -1.48 -15.12
N LYS A 12 2.41 -1.59 -14.53
CA LYS A 12 2.10 -2.52 -13.43
C LYS A 12 1.35 -3.74 -13.92
N GLN A 13 1.68 -4.92 -13.39
CA GLN A 13 1.00 -6.16 -13.78
C GLN A 13 -0.43 -6.19 -13.24
N VAL A 14 -1.38 -6.62 -14.08
CA VAL A 14 -2.75 -6.95 -13.68
C VAL A 14 -2.88 -8.47 -13.64
N TYR A 15 -3.48 -8.97 -12.55
CA TYR A 15 -3.78 -10.36 -12.30
C TYR A 15 -5.29 -10.55 -12.29
N LYS A 16 -5.78 -11.68 -12.80
CA LYS A 16 -7.19 -12.06 -12.73
C LYS A 16 -7.33 -13.34 -11.92
N CYS A 17 -8.31 -13.38 -11.02
CA CYS A 17 -8.64 -14.61 -10.30
C CYS A 17 -9.39 -15.57 -11.23
N LYS A 18 -8.99 -16.83 -11.24
CA LYS A 18 -9.64 -17.85 -12.07
C LYS A 18 -11.03 -18.21 -11.55
N ASP A 19 -11.27 -18.06 -10.26
CA ASP A 19 -12.52 -18.46 -9.63
C ASP A 19 -13.59 -17.35 -9.61
N CYS A 20 -13.23 -16.11 -9.24
CA CYS A 20 -14.18 -14.98 -9.15
C CYS A 20 -14.10 -14.01 -10.34
N GLY A 21 -13.17 -14.20 -11.28
CA GLY A 21 -12.99 -13.33 -12.46
C GLY A 21 -12.53 -11.89 -12.17
N ARG A 22 -12.40 -11.48 -10.90
CA ARG A 22 -11.98 -10.12 -10.51
C ARG A 22 -10.51 -9.88 -10.86
N GLN A 23 -10.22 -8.61 -11.14
CA GLN A 23 -8.89 -8.13 -11.49
C GLN A 23 -8.24 -7.38 -10.34
N TYR A 24 -6.95 -7.59 -10.15
CA TYR A 24 -6.15 -6.91 -9.14
C TYR A 24 -4.85 -6.44 -9.78
N ARG A 25 -4.37 -5.26 -9.38
CA ARG A 25 -3.01 -4.81 -9.74
C ARG A 25 -2.01 -5.49 -8.81
N GLU A 26 -0.76 -5.59 -9.24
CA GLU A 26 0.38 -6.01 -8.42
C GLU A 26 0.48 -5.23 -7.09
N THR A 27 0.20 -3.93 -7.14
CA THR A 27 0.17 -3.07 -5.95
C THR A 27 -1.13 -3.21 -5.15
N ALA A 28 -2.10 -4.00 -5.59
CA ALA A 28 -3.32 -4.23 -4.82
C ALA A 28 -2.95 -4.84 -3.47
N ARG A 29 -3.70 -4.44 -2.43
CA ARG A 29 -3.53 -4.97 -1.05
C ARG A 29 -2.21 -4.59 -0.38
N THR A 30 -1.44 -3.67 -0.96
CA THR A 30 -0.34 -2.99 -0.29
C THR A 30 -0.82 -1.66 0.27
N PHE A 31 -0.13 -1.12 1.28
CA PHE A 31 -0.48 0.17 1.88
C PHE A 31 -0.26 1.37 0.92
N VAL A 32 0.51 1.17 -0.16
CA VAL A 32 0.68 2.12 -1.28
C VAL A 32 -0.46 2.07 -2.31
N TYR A 33 -1.44 1.16 -2.17
CA TYR A 33 -2.52 1.03 -3.15
C TYR A 33 -3.33 2.33 -3.29
N ARG A 34 -3.48 2.80 -4.54
CA ARG A 34 -4.14 4.07 -4.92
C ARG A 34 -3.51 5.33 -4.31
N MET A 35 -2.27 5.26 -3.84
CA MET A 35 -1.55 6.44 -3.38
C MET A 35 -0.99 7.23 -4.58
N ARG A 36 -1.32 8.53 -4.64
CA ARG A 36 -0.83 9.43 -5.71
C ARG A 36 0.68 9.71 -5.64
N LYS A 37 1.27 9.69 -4.44
CA LYS A 37 2.69 10.01 -4.20
C LYS A 37 3.40 8.80 -3.58
N ALA A 38 3.22 7.62 -4.18
CA ALA A 38 3.81 6.38 -3.67
C ALA A 38 5.36 6.43 -3.69
N ASP A 39 5.93 7.18 -4.62
CA ASP A 39 7.38 7.35 -4.78
C ASP A 39 8.03 8.01 -3.56
N LYS A 40 7.31 8.93 -2.90
CA LYS A 40 7.75 9.62 -1.68
C LYS A 40 7.60 8.80 -0.40
N MET A 41 7.04 7.60 -0.51
CA MET A 41 6.68 6.80 0.65
C MET A 41 7.89 6.20 1.35
N LEU A 42 8.94 5.86 0.60
CA LEU A 42 10.19 5.35 1.19
C LEU A 42 10.88 6.44 2.03
N ASP A 43 10.98 7.66 1.50
CA ASP A 43 11.57 8.79 2.23
C ASP A 43 10.72 9.13 3.46
N TYR A 44 9.40 9.10 3.32
CA TYR A 44 8.50 9.29 4.46
C TYR A 44 8.66 8.21 5.54
N LEU A 45 8.89 6.96 5.17
CA LEU A 45 9.13 5.88 6.13
C LEU A 45 10.46 6.07 6.88
N LYS A 46 11.54 6.47 6.19
CA LYS A 46 12.82 6.80 6.83
C LYS A 46 12.64 7.93 7.85
N CYS A 47 12.04 9.04 7.42
CA CYS A 47 11.76 10.14 8.33
C CYS A 47 10.86 9.72 9.51
N MET A 48 9.86 8.87 9.28
CA MET A 48 8.96 8.40 10.35
C MET A 48 9.70 7.55 11.40
N LEU A 49 10.79 6.87 11.03
CA LEU A 49 11.65 6.14 11.97
C LEU A 49 12.57 7.08 12.76
N GLU A 50 13.02 8.16 12.14
CA GLU A 50 13.99 9.10 12.72
C GLU A 50 13.33 10.25 13.53
N ALA A 51 12.09 10.66 13.21
CA ALA A 51 11.52 11.91 13.70
C ALA A 51 10.04 11.86 14.18
N LYS A 52 9.63 12.91 14.91
CA LYS A 52 8.22 13.19 15.25
C LYS A 52 7.50 13.68 13.99
N SER A 53 6.38 13.03 13.61
CA SER A 53 5.63 13.12 12.33
C SER A 53 5.36 14.50 11.69
N ARG A 54 5.56 15.59 12.42
CA ARG A 54 5.41 16.97 11.91
C ARG A 54 6.57 17.35 10.98
N ALA A 55 7.81 16.96 11.32
CA ALA A 55 9.00 17.24 10.52
C ALA A 55 8.94 16.55 9.15
N CYS A 56 8.45 15.30 9.12
CA CYS A 56 8.34 14.51 7.88
C CYS A 56 7.42 15.09 6.81
N ALA A 57 6.44 15.90 7.22
CA ALA A 57 5.57 16.57 6.25
C ALA A 57 6.38 17.59 5.43
N SER A 58 7.17 18.41 6.11
CA SER A 58 8.03 19.43 5.48
C SER A 58 9.16 18.78 4.67
N GLU A 59 9.85 17.79 5.23
CA GLU A 59 11.01 17.14 4.60
C GLU A 59 10.63 16.42 3.29
N VAL A 60 9.50 15.73 3.27
CA VAL A 60 9.03 14.99 2.09
C VAL A 60 8.23 15.89 1.13
N GLY A 61 7.89 17.11 1.54
CA GLY A 61 7.08 18.03 0.74
C GLY A 61 5.65 17.52 0.55
N ILE A 62 4.98 17.18 1.66
CA ILE A 62 3.56 16.80 1.73
C ILE A 62 2.83 17.66 2.76
N SER A 63 1.52 17.80 2.63
CA SER A 63 0.75 18.50 3.65
C SER A 63 0.73 17.71 4.96
N LEU A 64 0.62 18.42 6.09
CA LEU A 64 0.53 17.79 7.40
C LEU A 64 -0.67 16.80 7.48
N ARG A 65 -1.81 17.15 6.85
CA ARG A 65 -2.97 16.27 6.74
C ARG A 65 -2.65 14.98 5.99
N THR A 66 -1.88 15.05 4.90
CA THR A 66 -1.42 13.87 4.15
C THR A 66 -0.48 13.02 5.00
N SER A 67 0.45 13.64 5.72
CA SER A 67 1.36 12.96 6.67
C SER A 67 0.58 12.16 7.72
N PHE A 68 -0.42 12.76 8.39
CA PHE A 68 -1.27 12.04 9.35
C PHE A 68 -2.01 10.84 8.72
N ASN A 69 -2.62 11.03 7.55
CA ASN A 69 -3.30 9.94 6.84
C ASN A 69 -2.34 8.80 6.46
N TRP A 70 -1.13 9.13 6.03
CA TRP A 70 -0.10 8.14 5.70
C TRP A 70 0.35 7.38 6.93
N ARG A 71 0.58 8.08 8.04
CA ARG A 71 0.91 7.46 9.33
C ARG A 71 -0.19 6.47 9.77
N HIS A 72 -1.46 6.85 9.68
CA HIS A 72 -2.57 5.94 10.00
C HIS A 72 -2.59 4.70 9.10
N LYS A 73 -2.38 4.86 7.79
CA LYS A 73 -2.30 3.73 6.84
C LYS A 73 -1.12 2.80 7.13
N ILE A 74 0.05 3.34 7.42
CA ILE A 74 1.27 2.57 7.75
C ILE A 74 1.05 1.78 9.04
N LEU A 75 0.58 2.44 10.10
CA LEU A 75 0.32 1.79 11.38
C LEU A 75 -0.78 0.73 11.26
N ALA A 76 -1.83 0.96 10.47
CA ALA A 76 -2.86 -0.04 10.21
C ALA A 76 -2.29 -1.26 9.45
N ALA A 77 -1.43 -1.02 8.47
CA ALA A 77 -0.74 -2.09 7.75
C ALA A 77 0.15 -2.92 8.71
N ILE A 78 1.00 -2.28 9.52
CA ILE A 78 1.86 -2.96 10.50
C ILE A 78 1.02 -3.78 11.50
N LYS A 79 -0.08 -3.21 12.02
CA LYS A 79 -1.02 -3.94 12.89
C LYS A 79 -1.62 -5.16 12.20
N SER A 80 -1.94 -5.05 10.90
CA SER A 80 -2.45 -6.18 10.12
C SER A 80 -1.41 -7.28 9.89
N PHE A 81 -0.11 -6.93 9.80
CA PHE A 81 0.98 -7.90 9.75
C PHE A 81 1.21 -8.60 11.09
N THR A 82 1.06 -7.88 12.20
CA THR A 82 1.30 -8.43 13.56
C THR A 82 0.23 -9.45 13.97
N ARG A 83 -0.98 -9.36 13.40
CA ARG A 83 -2.06 -10.33 13.61
C ARG A 83 -2.06 -11.39 12.51
N ARG A 84 -1.22 -12.41 12.69
CA ARG A 84 -1.17 -13.70 11.98
C ARG A 84 -0.66 -13.66 10.54
N CYS A 85 0.37 -14.50 10.34
CA CYS A 85 0.55 -15.30 9.13
C CYS A 85 -0.72 -16.15 8.92
N GLN A 86 -1.71 -15.59 8.22
CA GLN A 86 -2.83 -16.36 7.66
C GLN A 86 -3.00 -15.96 6.20
N LEU A 87 -2.56 -16.89 5.36
CA LEU A 87 -3.10 -17.11 4.03
C LEU A 87 -4.64 -16.98 4.01
N LEU A 88 -5.16 -16.58 2.85
CA LEU A 88 -6.56 -16.66 2.37
C LEU A 88 -7.46 -15.47 2.81
N ARG A 89 -8.38 -14.94 1.97
CA ARG A 89 -9.48 -15.68 1.35
C ARG A 89 -10.02 -14.92 0.11
N HIS A 90 -9.64 -15.46 -1.03
CA HIS A 90 -10.32 -15.41 -2.33
C HIS A 90 -10.60 -14.07 -3.03
N CYS A 91 -11.36 -13.12 -2.45
CA CYS A 91 -11.86 -12.00 -3.25
C CYS A 91 -12.56 -10.93 -2.37
N ARG A 92 -11.85 -10.19 -1.50
CA ARG A 92 -12.40 -8.99 -0.84
C ARG A 92 -11.67 -7.76 -1.38
N GLY A 93 -12.28 -6.88 -2.15
CA GLY A 93 -13.62 -6.31 -1.99
C GLY A 93 -13.41 -5.01 -1.25
#